data_AF-A0A354EE96-F1
#
_entry.id   AF-A0A354EE96-F1
#
_cell.length_a   1.000
_cell.length_b   1.000
_cell.length_c   1.000
_cell.angle_alpha   90.00
_cell.angle_beta   90.00
_cell.angle_gamma   90.00
#
_symmetry.space_group_name_H-M   'P 1'
#
loop_
_entity.id
_entity.type
_entity.pdbx_description
1 polymer ?
#
loop_
_entity_poly.entity_id
_entity_poly.type
_entity_poly.pdbx_seq_one_letter_code
_entity_poly.pdbx_strand_id
1 'polypeptide(L)'
;MEQTRWDDFLVAEHEMIERAMAVLKECLDNLEQAAARPVQMVRALDFLLEFGDKIHNRKEEELLFPLMAQKGIPVEGGPLGVMLMEHLAERELLAAMVMQAKGLKSAAPDVSADYRRKGHDYLKIRAEHIWKENDVLYKMGQRILTEDDNATLLAGFARIDEETYGSAARDKFRQMLKEVEESARVQTRLIDNLSYEQLHAIMEALPFEVTFVDAEDTVAYFNRLDREKLFPRTRSVVGRKVQKCHPEKSVDMVHAIVDGFKNRTRDKAEFWIDFRGDKILIRYFPVYGEDSTYLGVLEVTQAVGWIQSLEGQKRLLD
;
A
#
# COMPACT_ATOMS: atom_id res chain seq x y z
N MET A 1 3.40 7.69 -10.26
CA MET A 1 2.63 7.91 -11.49
C MET A 1 1.72 9.09 -11.26
N GLU A 2 1.60 9.99 -12.22
CA GLU A 2 0.59 11.05 -12.18
C GLU A 2 -0.78 10.40 -12.30
N GLN A 3 -1.68 10.62 -11.33
CA GLN A 3 -3.02 10.04 -11.37
C GLN A 3 -3.84 10.74 -12.45
N THR A 4 -4.14 10.04 -13.54
CA THR A 4 -4.88 10.59 -14.69
C THR A 4 -6.40 10.47 -14.54
N ARG A 5 -6.87 9.81 -13.48
CA ARG A 5 -8.29 9.64 -13.17
C ARG A 5 -8.63 10.11 -11.76
N TRP A 6 -9.78 10.75 -11.60
CA TRP A 6 -10.24 11.33 -10.34
C TRP A 6 -10.41 10.28 -9.23
N ASP A 7 -10.85 9.08 -9.57
CA ASP A 7 -11.04 7.96 -8.65
C ASP A 7 -9.71 7.37 -8.20
N ASP A 8 -8.77 7.15 -9.12
CA ASP A 8 -7.40 6.72 -8.77
C ASP A 8 -6.70 7.77 -7.89
N PHE A 9 -6.99 9.06 -8.10
CA PHE A 9 -6.48 10.14 -7.27
C PHE A 9 -6.98 10.04 -5.83
N LEU A 10 -8.29 9.90 -5.62
CA LEU A 10 -8.88 9.81 -4.29
C LEU A 10 -8.54 8.48 -3.59
N VAL A 11 -8.48 7.36 -4.32
CA VAL A 11 -8.00 6.07 -3.77
C VAL A 11 -6.56 6.20 -3.26
N ALA A 12 -5.69 6.91 -3.96
CA ALA A 12 -4.33 7.15 -3.47
C ALA A 12 -4.30 8.02 -2.19
N GLU A 13 -5.30 8.87 -1.96
CA GLU A 13 -5.46 9.59 -0.69
C GLU A 13 -6.02 8.70 0.41
N HIS A 14 -6.93 7.77 0.08
CA HIS A 14 -7.37 6.72 1.02
C HIS A 14 -6.20 5.89 1.54
N GLU A 15 -5.26 5.49 0.69
CA GLU A 15 -4.05 4.78 1.13
C GLU A 15 -3.23 5.60 2.16
N MET A 16 -3.20 6.94 2.03
CA MET A 16 -2.53 7.81 2.99
C MET A 16 -3.31 7.89 4.32
N ILE A 17 -4.65 7.96 4.25
CA ILE A 17 -5.54 7.99 5.42
C ILE A 17 -5.46 6.66 6.18
N GLU A 18 -5.52 5.52 5.50
CA GLU A 18 -5.40 4.18 6.10
C GLU A 18 -4.07 3.98 6.85
N ARG A 19 -2.97 4.50 6.31
CA ARG A 19 -1.66 4.47 6.99
C ARG A 19 -1.66 5.29 8.29
N ALA A 20 -2.27 6.47 8.29
CA ALA A 20 -2.43 7.26 9.51
C ALA A 20 -3.39 6.59 10.52
N MET A 21 -4.46 5.94 10.03
CA MET A 21 -5.37 5.13 10.84
C MET A 21 -4.64 3.96 11.53
N ALA A 22 -3.74 3.27 10.83
CA ALA A 22 -2.94 2.19 11.41
C ALA A 22 -2.08 2.69 12.58
N VAL A 23 -1.47 3.87 12.44
CA VAL A 23 -0.70 4.50 13.52
C VAL A 23 -1.60 4.91 14.69
N LEU A 24 -2.77 5.49 14.43
CA LEU A 24 -3.73 5.83 15.48
C LEU A 24 -4.19 4.57 16.23
N LYS A 25 -4.49 3.49 15.52
CA LYS A 25 -4.89 2.20 16.11
C LYS A 25 -3.83 1.69 17.08
N GLU A 26 -2.57 1.67 16.69
CA GLU A 26 -1.48 1.23 17.57
C GLU A 26 -1.37 2.11 18.82
N CYS A 27 -1.53 3.43 18.66
CA CYS A 27 -1.54 4.35 19.80
C CYS A 27 -2.70 4.07 20.76
N LEU A 28 -3.88 3.71 20.25
CA LEU A 28 -5.06 3.38 21.06
C LEU A 28 -4.92 2.04 21.78
N ASP A 29 -4.37 1.03 21.10
CA ASP A 29 -4.08 -0.28 21.68
C ASP A 29 -3.05 -0.16 22.81
N ASN A 30 -2.07 0.74 22.65
CA ASN A 30 -1.03 1.05 23.65
C ASN A 30 -1.24 2.41 24.35
N LEU A 31 -2.49 2.77 24.66
CA LEU A 31 -2.86 4.13 25.09
C LEU A 31 -2.06 4.70 26.27
N GLU A 32 -1.68 3.89 27.24
CA GLU A 32 -0.88 4.36 28.39
C GLU A 32 0.50 4.90 27.93
N GLN A 33 1.16 4.16 27.04
CA GLN A 33 2.44 4.56 26.46
C GLN A 33 2.27 5.78 25.55
N ALA A 34 1.23 5.77 24.72
CA ALA A 34 0.91 6.89 23.83
C ALA A 34 0.58 8.17 24.64
N ALA A 35 -0.15 8.07 25.75
CA ALA A 35 -0.45 9.20 26.62
C ALA A 35 0.81 9.77 27.32
N ALA A 36 1.78 8.92 27.65
CA ALA A 36 3.06 9.36 28.21
C ALA A 36 3.95 10.07 27.16
N ARG A 37 3.82 9.72 25.88
CA ARG A 37 4.58 10.26 24.75
C ARG A 37 3.65 10.56 23.55
N PRO A 38 2.84 11.63 23.62
CA PRO A 38 1.68 11.81 22.75
C PRO A 38 2.01 12.28 21.32
N VAL A 39 3.28 12.57 21.01
CA VAL A 39 3.70 13.17 19.72
C VAL A 39 3.11 12.41 18.55
N GLN A 40 3.17 11.08 18.58
CA GLN A 40 2.71 10.25 17.49
C GLN A 40 1.19 10.24 17.35
N MET A 41 0.48 10.02 18.46
CA MET A 41 -0.99 10.02 18.48
C MET A 41 -1.54 11.37 18.03
N VAL A 42 -0.92 12.47 18.49
CA VAL A 42 -1.28 13.84 18.09
C VAL A 42 -1.04 14.03 16.59
N ARG A 43 0.12 13.62 16.06
CA ARG A 43 0.39 13.70 14.62
C ARG A 43 -0.61 12.90 13.78
N ALA A 44 -0.98 11.70 14.23
CA ALA A 44 -1.97 10.87 13.52
C ALA A 44 -3.34 11.57 13.51
N LEU A 45 -3.80 12.08 14.66
CA LEU A 45 -5.05 12.84 14.76
C LEU A 45 -5.02 14.12 13.92
N ASP A 46 -3.93 14.87 13.96
CA ASP A 46 -3.74 16.09 13.17
C ASP A 46 -3.76 15.76 11.67
N PHE A 47 -3.13 14.68 11.22
CA PHE A 47 -3.19 14.27 9.83
C PHE A 47 -4.60 13.85 9.40
N LEU A 48 -5.29 13.04 10.20
CA LEU A 48 -6.65 12.60 9.91
C LEU A 48 -7.65 13.77 9.89
N LEU A 49 -7.43 14.79 10.71
CA LEU A 49 -8.25 16.01 10.72
C LEU A 49 -7.89 16.97 9.58
N GLU A 50 -6.61 17.31 9.41
CA GLU A 50 -6.19 18.29 8.41
C GLU A 50 -6.22 17.72 6.99
N PHE A 51 -5.68 16.53 6.77
CA PHE A 51 -5.67 15.90 5.45
C PHE A 51 -6.96 15.12 5.18
N GLY A 52 -7.33 14.21 6.08
CA GLY A 52 -8.50 13.34 5.90
C GLY A 52 -9.81 14.13 5.79
N ASP A 53 -10.07 15.04 6.72
CA ASP A 53 -11.31 15.82 6.71
C ASP A 53 -11.20 17.13 5.89
N LYS A 54 -10.31 18.05 6.25
CA LYS A 54 -10.32 19.40 5.65
C LYS A 54 -9.86 19.47 4.20
N ILE A 55 -9.27 18.40 3.65
CA ILE A 55 -8.72 18.38 2.30
C ILE A 55 -9.36 17.27 1.47
N HIS A 56 -9.27 16.02 1.92
CA HIS A 56 -9.83 14.89 1.18
C HIS A 56 -11.36 14.92 1.18
N ASN A 57 -12.02 14.90 2.35
CA ASN A 57 -13.48 15.01 2.40
C ASN A 57 -13.97 16.33 1.76
N ARG A 58 -13.19 17.42 1.87
CA ARG A 58 -13.52 18.70 1.19
C ARG A 58 -13.60 18.55 -0.33
N LYS A 59 -12.69 17.82 -0.97
CA LYS A 59 -12.75 17.54 -2.42
C LYS A 59 -14.03 16.82 -2.79
N GLU A 60 -14.47 15.92 -1.93
CA GLU A 60 -15.68 15.16 -2.18
C GLU A 60 -16.94 15.99 -1.97
N GLU A 61 -17.03 16.66 -0.83
CA GLU A 61 -18.17 17.49 -0.43
C GLU A 61 -18.36 18.71 -1.35
N GLU A 62 -17.27 19.35 -1.81
CA GLU A 62 -17.34 20.55 -2.64
C GLU A 62 -17.40 20.26 -4.15
N LEU A 63 -16.87 19.11 -4.61
CA LEU A 63 -16.69 18.84 -6.04
C LEU A 63 -17.35 17.54 -6.49
N LEU A 64 -16.93 16.39 -5.93
CA LEU A 64 -17.38 15.09 -6.42
C LEU A 64 -18.87 14.83 -6.14
N PHE A 65 -19.31 14.95 -4.89
CA PHE A 65 -20.68 14.65 -4.48
C PHE A 65 -21.69 15.59 -5.15
N PRO A 66 -21.47 16.93 -5.24
CA PRO A 66 -22.37 17.80 -6.00
C PRO A 66 -22.48 17.40 -7.48
N LEU A 67 -21.37 17.02 -8.11
CA LEU A 67 -21.37 16.59 -9.51
C LEU A 67 -22.12 15.26 -9.68
N MET A 68 -21.88 14.29 -8.81
CA MET A 68 -22.61 13.00 -8.81
C MET A 68 -24.11 13.18 -8.56
N ALA A 69 -24.48 14.13 -7.70
CA ALA A 69 -25.89 14.49 -7.46
C ALA A 69 -26.55 15.07 -8.71
N GLN A 70 -25.88 15.99 -9.41
CA GLN A 70 -26.36 16.53 -10.69
C GLN A 70 -26.53 15.45 -11.76
N LYS A 71 -25.71 14.40 -11.70
CA LYS A 71 -25.75 13.26 -12.62
C LYS A 71 -26.71 12.14 -12.18
N GLY A 72 -27.49 12.38 -11.13
CA GLY A 72 -28.63 11.54 -10.74
C GLY A 72 -28.41 10.58 -9.57
N ILE A 73 -27.28 10.67 -8.85
CA ILE A 73 -27.12 9.91 -7.60
C ILE A 73 -27.82 10.66 -6.46
N PRO A 74 -28.77 10.02 -5.73
CA PRO A 74 -29.56 10.72 -4.73
C PRO A 74 -28.75 11.08 -3.48
N VAL A 75 -29.03 12.26 -2.93
CA VAL A 75 -28.54 12.72 -1.62
C VAL A 75 -29.52 12.34 -0.52
N GLU A 76 -30.77 12.83 -0.57
CA GLU A 76 -31.79 12.50 0.42
C GLU A 76 -32.18 11.02 0.33
N GLY A 77 -32.00 10.28 1.43
CA GLY A 77 -32.23 8.83 1.48
C GLY A 77 -31.32 8.00 0.56
N GLY A 78 -30.28 8.61 -0.01
CA GLY A 78 -29.38 8.00 -0.98
C GLY A 78 -27.94 7.85 -0.47
N PRO A 79 -27.04 7.24 -1.28
CA PRO A 79 -25.67 6.94 -0.85
C PRO A 79 -24.86 8.21 -0.54
N LEU A 80 -25.07 9.32 -1.25
CA LEU A 80 -24.37 10.58 -0.96
C LEU A 80 -24.76 11.17 0.40
N GLY A 81 -26.02 11.03 0.81
CA GLY A 81 -26.46 11.47 2.14
C GLY A 81 -25.86 10.65 3.27
N VAL A 82 -25.65 9.34 3.05
CA VAL A 82 -24.95 8.48 4.01
C VAL A 82 -23.49 8.90 4.15
N MET A 83 -22.80 9.18 3.04
CA MET A 83 -21.40 9.61 3.09
C MET A 83 -21.24 10.93 3.87
N LEU A 84 -22.10 11.93 3.58
CA LEU A 84 -22.10 13.21 4.29
C LEU A 84 -22.37 13.08 5.79
N MET A 85 -23.28 12.16 6.18
CA MET A 85 -23.55 11.87 7.59
C MET A 85 -22.31 11.26 8.28
N GLU A 86 -21.62 10.35 7.60
CA GLU A 86 -20.42 9.71 8.13
C GLU A 86 -19.26 10.70 8.25
N HIS A 87 -19.03 11.57 7.26
CA HIS A 87 -18.07 12.68 7.36
C HIS A 87 -18.31 13.56 8.59
N LEU A 88 -19.57 13.92 8.87
CA LEU A 88 -19.90 14.71 10.04
C LEU A 88 -19.59 13.95 11.35
N ALA A 89 -19.97 12.68 11.44
CA ALA A 89 -19.73 11.85 12.62
C ALA A 89 -18.22 11.68 12.90
N GLU A 90 -17.43 11.46 11.85
CA GLU A 90 -15.98 11.36 11.94
C GLU A 90 -15.33 12.67 12.40
N ARG A 91 -15.76 13.80 11.83
CA ARG A 91 -15.29 15.14 12.19
C ARG A 91 -15.55 15.45 13.67
N GLU A 92 -16.74 15.11 14.17
CA GLU A 92 -17.09 15.25 15.59
C GLU A 92 -16.22 14.37 16.50
N LEU A 93 -16.00 13.11 16.11
CA LEU A 93 -15.13 12.18 16.86
C LEU A 93 -13.69 12.67 16.91
N LEU A 94 -13.10 13.05 15.78
CA LEU A 94 -11.73 13.56 15.71
C LEU A 94 -11.56 14.83 16.55
N ALA A 95 -12.49 15.79 16.44
CA ALA A 95 -12.46 17.01 17.24
C ALA A 95 -12.49 16.71 18.75
N ALA A 96 -13.37 15.78 19.17
CA ALA A 96 -13.44 15.35 20.56
C ALA A 96 -12.12 14.69 21.03
N MET A 97 -11.53 13.82 20.21
CA MET A 97 -10.26 13.16 20.52
C MET A 97 -9.09 14.15 20.61
N VAL A 98 -9.00 15.13 19.71
CA VAL A 98 -7.95 16.16 19.76
C VAL A 98 -8.05 16.98 21.04
N MET A 99 -9.26 17.34 21.46
CA MET A 99 -9.48 18.07 22.72
C MET A 99 -9.08 17.25 23.94
N GLN A 100 -9.45 15.96 23.99
CA GLN A 100 -9.18 15.07 25.12
C GLN A 100 -7.71 14.66 25.20
N ALA A 101 -6.97 14.63 24.08
CA ALA A 101 -5.59 14.14 24.01
C ALA A 101 -4.64 14.85 25.00
N LYS A 102 -4.85 16.15 25.26
CA LYS A 102 -4.01 16.98 26.14
C LYS A 102 -4.01 16.52 27.61
N GLY A 103 -5.08 15.84 28.05
CA GLY A 103 -5.28 15.43 29.45
C GLY A 103 -5.04 13.94 29.72
N LEU A 104 -4.73 13.15 28.70
CA LEU A 104 -4.75 11.67 28.81
C LEU A 104 -3.74 11.10 29.80
N LYS A 105 -2.57 11.74 29.94
CA LYS A 105 -1.50 11.24 30.82
C LYS A 105 -1.93 11.10 32.28
N SER A 106 -2.83 11.95 32.73
CA SER A 106 -3.37 11.98 34.10
C SER A 106 -4.86 11.67 34.15
N ALA A 107 -5.41 11.08 33.07
CA ALA A 107 -6.83 10.76 32.99
C ALA A 107 -7.18 9.60 33.92
N ALA A 108 -8.40 9.64 34.47
CA ALA A 108 -8.95 8.51 35.21
C ALA A 108 -9.21 7.32 34.26
N PRO A 109 -9.22 6.06 34.75
CA PRO A 109 -9.34 4.87 33.90
C PRO A 109 -10.59 4.86 33.00
N ASP A 110 -11.71 5.40 33.48
CA ASP A 110 -12.96 5.54 32.74
C ASP A 110 -12.84 6.54 31.57
N VAL A 111 -12.13 7.66 31.78
CA VAL A 111 -11.83 8.65 30.74
C VAL A 111 -10.92 8.06 29.67
N SER A 112 -9.88 7.31 30.06
CA SER A 112 -9.01 6.60 29.10
C SER A 112 -9.76 5.52 28.32
N ALA A 113 -10.69 4.79 28.96
CA ALA A 113 -11.53 3.81 28.29
C ALA A 113 -12.50 4.45 27.30
N ASP A 114 -13.10 5.59 27.66
CA ASP A 114 -13.95 6.40 26.78
C ASP A 114 -13.19 6.90 25.55
N TYR A 115 -11.97 7.41 25.75
CA TYR A 115 -11.09 7.85 24.67
C TYR A 115 -10.75 6.72 23.70
N ARG A 116 -10.37 5.55 24.24
CA ARG A 116 -10.06 4.36 23.43
C ARG A 116 -11.27 3.94 22.61
N ARG A 117 -12.45 3.90 23.22
CA ARG A 117 -13.70 3.52 22.53
C ARG A 117 -13.99 4.47 21.37
N LYS A 118 -13.98 5.79 21.60
CA LYS A 118 -14.18 6.81 20.54
C LYS A 118 -13.19 6.66 19.40
N GLY A 119 -11.92 6.39 19.71
CA GLY A 119 -10.90 6.16 18.69
C GLY A 119 -11.18 4.93 17.84
N HIS A 120 -11.58 3.81 18.44
CA HIS A 120 -11.97 2.63 17.65
C HIS A 120 -13.29 2.83 16.89
N ASP A 121 -14.23 3.60 17.43
CA ASP A 121 -15.46 3.96 16.73
C ASP A 121 -15.14 4.79 15.48
N TYR A 122 -14.26 5.79 15.58
CA TYR A 122 -13.76 6.55 14.44
C TYR A 122 -13.08 5.65 13.40
N LEU A 123 -12.15 4.78 13.84
CA LEU A 123 -11.41 3.89 12.94
C LEU A 123 -12.36 2.94 12.19
N LYS A 124 -13.40 2.45 12.87
CA LYS A 124 -14.42 1.59 12.27
C LYS A 124 -15.24 2.34 11.23
N ILE A 125 -15.76 3.52 11.57
CA ILE A 125 -16.57 4.33 10.66
C ILE A 125 -15.75 4.67 9.41
N ARG A 126 -14.52 5.16 9.57
CA ARG A 126 -13.65 5.54 8.44
C ARG A 126 -13.28 4.35 7.56
N ALA A 127 -13.01 3.18 8.13
CA ALA A 127 -12.74 1.98 7.33
C ALA A 127 -13.97 1.53 6.51
N GLU A 128 -15.16 1.55 7.12
CA GLU A 128 -16.42 1.25 6.42
C GLU A 128 -16.75 2.31 5.36
N HIS A 129 -16.41 3.58 5.62
CA HIS A 129 -16.59 4.70 4.72
C HIS A 129 -15.72 4.57 3.45
N ILE A 130 -14.40 4.42 3.62
CA ILE A 130 -13.44 4.22 2.53
C ILE A 130 -13.84 3.03 1.64
N TRP A 131 -14.31 1.93 2.25
CA TRP A 131 -14.81 0.78 1.48
C TRP A 131 -16.04 1.13 0.64
N LYS A 132 -17.04 1.80 1.23
CA LYS A 132 -18.24 2.24 0.48
C LYS A 132 -17.86 3.15 -0.67
N GLU A 133 -16.87 4.02 -0.49
CA GLU A 133 -16.41 4.90 -1.55
C GLU A 133 -15.69 4.14 -2.66
N ASN A 134 -14.64 3.39 -2.32
CA ASN A 134 -13.81 2.67 -3.29
C ASN A 134 -14.59 1.64 -4.11
N ASP A 135 -15.42 0.83 -3.42
CA ASP A 135 -16.04 -0.36 -4.01
C ASP A 135 -17.48 -0.12 -4.48
N VAL A 136 -18.17 0.91 -3.98
CA VAL A 136 -19.56 1.20 -4.34
C VAL A 136 -19.68 2.55 -5.03
N LEU A 137 -19.44 3.65 -4.31
CA LEU A 137 -19.77 4.99 -4.79
C LEU A 137 -18.91 5.37 -6.00
N TYR A 138 -17.60 5.16 -5.93
CA TYR A 138 -16.71 5.48 -7.05
C TYR A 138 -17.02 4.62 -8.27
N LYS A 139 -17.41 3.35 -8.10
CA LYS A 139 -17.89 2.51 -9.21
C LYS A 139 -19.19 3.02 -9.82
N MET A 140 -20.07 3.66 -9.04
CA MET A 140 -21.23 4.37 -9.59
C MET A 140 -20.79 5.63 -10.35
N GLY A 141 -19.85 6.41 -9.80
CA GLY A 141 -19.26 7.58 -10.45
C GLY A 141 -18.62 7.26 -11.80
N GLN A 142 -17.84 6.19 -11.87
CA GLN A 142 -17.20 5.70 -13.11
C GLN A 142 -18.21 5.43 -14.24
N ARG A 143 -19.47 5.11 -13.92
CA ARG A 143 -20.51 4.80 -14.92
C ARG A 143 -21.21 6.05 -15.45
N ILE A 144 -21.17 7.16 -14.71
CA ILE A 144 -21.97 8.36 -15.01
C ILE A 144 -21.13 9.59 -15.36
N LEU A 145 -19.86 9.63 -14.93
CA LEU A 145 -18.95 10.75 -15.17
C LEU A 145 -18.20 10.57 -16.48
N THR A 146 -18.08 11.66 -17.24
CA THR A 146 -17.38 11.72 -18.53
C THR A 146 -15.89 12.06 -18.35
N GLU A 147 -15.14 12.03 -19.46
CA GLU A 147 -13.74 12.50 -19.47
C GLU A 147 -13.63 14.00 -19.16
N ASP A 148 -14.60 14.82 -19.58
CA ASP A 148 -14.64 16.25 -19.25
C ASP A 148 -14.91 16.47 -17.75
N ASP A 149 -15.79 15.66 -17.16
CA ASP A 149 -16.04 15.65 -15.72
C ASP A 149 -14.75 15.25 -14.97
N ASN A 150 -14.03 14.23 -15.44
CA ASN A 150 -12.75 13.79 -14.89
C ASN A 150 -11.69 14.90 -14.88
N ALA A 151 -11.50 15.58 -16.02
CA ALA A 151 -10.56 16.70 -16.13
C ALA A 151 -10.95 17.86 -15.19
N THR A 152 -12.25 18.14 -15.07
CA THR A 152 -12.77 19.18 -14.17
C THR A 152 -12.51 18.84 -12.70
N LEU A 153 -12.75 17.59 -12.29
CA LEU A 153 -12.49 17.13 -10.93
C LEU A 153 -11.01 17.20 -10.58
N LEU A 154 -10.13 16.68 -11.44
CA LEU A 154 -8.68 16.72 -11.21
C LEU A 154 -8.14 18.15 -11.08
N ALA A 155 -8.61 19.07 -11.94
CA ALA A 155 -8.27 20.49 -11.83
C ALA A 155 -8.79 21.10 -10.51
N GLY A 156 -10.00 20.73 -10.08
CA GLY A 156 -10.57 21.14 -8.81
C GLY A 156 -9.80 20.61 -7.59
N PHE A 157 -9.38 19.35 -7.63
CA PHE A 157 -8.57 18.72 -6.57
C PHE A 157 -7.21 19.40 -6.46
N ALA A 158 -6.55 19.65 -7.59
CA ALA A 158 -5.28 20.38 -7.64
C ALA A 158 -5.42 21.81 -7.08
N ARG A 159 -6.54 22.49 -7.37
CA ARG A 159 -6.83 23.81 -6.81
C ARG A 159 -7.00 23.77 -5.29
N ILE A 160 -7.74 22.81 -4.74
CA ILE A 160 -7.89 22.66 -3.28
C ILE A 160 -6.54 22.39 -2.61
N ASP A 161 -5.72 21.53 -3.23
CA ASP A 161 -4.36 21.26 -2.76
C ASP A 161 -3.51 22.55 -2.75
N GLU A 162 -3.52 23.31 -3.84
CA GLU A 162 -2.76 24.55 -3.99
C GLU A 162 -3.25 25.67 -3.06
N GLU A 163 -4.56 25.82 -2.87
CA GLU A 163 -5.14 26.75 -1.89
C GLU A 163 -4.65 26.47 -0.46
N THR A 164 -4.37 25.20 -0.16
CA THR A 164 -4.01 24.77 1.21
C THR A 164 -2.52 24.89 1.48
N TYR A 165 -1.66 24.45 0.55
CA TYR A 165 -0.20 24.39 0.75
C TYR A 165 0.64 24.85 -0.45
N GLY A 166 0.01 25.51 -1.44
CA GLY A 166 0.67 25.95 -2.66
C GLY A 166 1.10 24.80 -3.56
N SER A 167 2.00 25.09 -4.50
CA SER A 167 2.48 24.11 -5.49
C SER A 167 3.19 22.88 -4.89
N ALA A 168 3.59 22.95 -3.61
CA ALA A 168 4.24 21.86 -2.88
C ALA A 168 3.28 21.01 -2.03
N ALA A 169 1.96 21.19 -2.17
CA ALA A 169 0.96 20.53 -1.31
C ALA A 169 1.11 19.01 -1.23
N ARG A 170 1.25 18.33 -2.38
CA ARG A 170 1.41 16.86 -2.42
C ARG A 170 2.65 16.39 -1.65
N ASP A 171 3.77 17.11 -1.78
CA ASP A 171 4.99 16.80 -1.03
C ASP A 171 4.81 17.07 0.45
N LYS A 172 4.07 18.13 0.81
CA LYS A 172 3.73 18.43 2.19
C LYS A 172 2.88 17.34 2.82
N PHE A 173 1.87 16.80 2.13
CA PHE A 173 1.06 15.68 2.62
C PHE A 173 1.89 14.42 2.84
N ARG A 174 2.76 14.07 1.88
CA ARG A 174 3.68 12.93 2.03
C ARG A 174 4.63 13.13 3.21
N GLN A 175 5.13 14.34 3.41
CA GLN A 175 6.00 14.67 4.54
C GLN A 175 5.23 14.59 5.88
N MET A 176 4.00 15.09 5.95
CA MET A 176 3.16 14.96 7.16
C MET A 176 2.89 13.49 7.48
N LEU A 177 2.54 12.68 6.48
CA LEU A 177 2.35 11.25 6.66
C LEU A 177 3.65 10.56 7.13
N LYS A 178 4.78 10.91 6.53
CA LYS A 178 6.08 10.41 6.95
C LYS A 178 6.37 10.76 8.42
N GLU A 179 6.01 11.97 8.87
CA GLU A 179 6.17 12.36 10.28
C GLU A 179 5.25 11.60 11.24
N VAL A 180 4.06 11.20 10.79
CA VAL A 180 3.15 10.28 11.51
C VAL A 180 3.82 8.91 11.69
N GLU A 181 4.52 8.44 10.65
CA GLU A 181 5.17 7.13 10.60
C GLU A 181 6.59 7.10 11.23
N GLU A 182 7.34 8.20 11.24
CA GLU A 182 8.74 8.21 11.71
C GLU A 182 8.87 8.07 13.23
N SER A 183 7.85 8.50 14.00
CA SER A 183 7.82 8.25 15.45
C SER A 183 7.32 6.84 15.79
N ALA A 184 6.83 6.15 14.76
CA ALA A 184 6.31 4.80 14.76
C ALA A 184 7.48 3.84 14.48
N ARG A 185 7.90 3.04 15.47
CA ARG A 185 8.35 1.69 15.10
C ARG A 185 7.13 0.80 14.80
N VAL A 186 6.16 1.36 14.08
CA VAL A 186 4.88 0.70 13.76
C VAL A 186 5.07 -0.08 12.49
N GLN A 187 4.46 -1.26 12.46
CA GLN A 187 4.39 -2.21 11.36
C GLN A 187 3.78 -1.55 10.11
N THR A 188 4.54 -0.73 9.39
CA THR A 188 4.14 -0.15 8.10
C THR A 188 4.30 -1.16 6.97
N ARG A 189 5.02 -2.27 7.20
CA ARG A 189 5.21 -3.31 6.22
C ARG A 189 4.02 -4.25 6.29
N LEU A 190 3.24 -4.34 5.20
CA LEU A 190 2.10 -5.27 5.10
C LEU A 190 2.48 -6.72 5.42
N ILE A 191 3.75 -7.09 5.22
CA ILE A 191 4.27 -8.42 5.58
C ILE A 191 4.22 -8.70 7.08
N ASP A 192 4.22 -7.68 7.94
CA ASP A 192 4.16 -7.82 9.39
C ASP A 192 2.78 -8.28 9.88
N ASN A 193 1.74 -8.14 9.05
CA ASN A 193 0.39 -8.66 9.29
C ASN A 193 0.28 -10.18 9.01
N LEU A 194 1.32 -10.79 8.45
CA LEU A 194 1.34 -12.20 8.11
C LEU A 194 2.10 -12.99 9.17
N SER A 195 1.56 -14.14 9.58
CA SER A 195 2.34 -15.12 10.32
C SER A 195 3.44 -15.71 9.43
N TYR A 196 4.49 -16.25 10.05
CA TYR A 196 5.53 -16.97 9.32
C TYR A 196 4.96 -18.11 8.46
N GLU A 197 3.94 -18.81 8.97
CA GLU A 197 3.25 -19.88 8.24
C GLU A 197 2.52 -19.34 7.00
N GLN A 198 1.84 -18.20 7.11
CA GLN A 198 1.18 -17.56 5.98
C GLN A 198 2.21 -17.10 4.94
N LEU A 199 3.32 -16.49 5.36
CA LEU A 199 4.38 -16.06 4.45
C LEU A 199 4.98 -17.25 3.70
N HIS A 200 5.31 -18.34 4.40
CA HIS A 200 5.79 -19.57 3.80
C HIS A 200 4.77 -20.14 2.79
N ALA A 201 3.49 -20.24 3.19
CA ALA A 201 2.43 -20.77 2.34
C ALA A 201 2.21 -19.93 1.07
N ILE A 202 2.27 -18.60 1.17
CA ILE A 202 2.19 -17.69 0.02
C ILE A 202 3.33 -17.97 -0.96
N MET A 203 4.57 -18.06 -0.46
CA MET A 203 5.73 -18.31 -1.33
C MET A 203 5.64 -19.68 -2.04
N GLU A 204 5.10 -20.70 -1.36
CA GLU A 204 4.85 -22.02 -1.96
C GLU A 204 3.68 -22.01 -2.97
N ALA A 205 2.72 -21.09 -2.82
CA ALA A 205 1.56 -20.95 -3.69
C ALA A 205 1.84 -20.18 -5.00
N LEU A 206 2.95 -19.45 -5.08
CA LEU A 206 3.29 -18.68 -6.27
C LEU A 206 3.32 -19.57 -7.55
N PRO A 207 2.78 -19.09 -8.68
CA PRO A 207 2.73 -19.86 -9.93
C PRO A 207 4.08 -19.88 -10.68
N PHE A 208 5.15 -19.42 -10.05
CA PHE A 208 6.51 -19.35 -10.58
C PHE A 208 7.52 -19.70 -9.50
N GLU A 209 8.74 -20.01 -9.93
CA GLU A 209 9.86 -20.28 -9.04
C GLU A 209 10.53 -18.99 -8.63
N VAL A 210 10.95 -18.93 -7.37
CA VAL A 210 11.68 -17.84 -6.76
C VAL A 210 12.93 -18.41 -6.11
N THR A 211 14.09 -17.81 -6.41
CA THR A 211 15.34 -18.03 -5.67
C THR A 211 15.86 -16.68 -5.20
N PHE A 212 16.33 -16.61 -3.96
CA PHE A 212 16.96 -15.41 -3.41
C PHE A 212 18.41 -15.70 -3.04
N VAL A 213 19.29 -14.81 -3.50
CA VAL A 213 20.73 -14.79 -3.22
C VAL A 213 21.02 -13.54 -2.41
N ASP A 214 21.65 -13.68 -1.25
CA ASP A 214 21.95 -12.56 -0.35
C ASP A 214 23.07 -11.62 -0.86
N ALA A 215 23.34 -10.56 -0.10
CA ALA A 215 24.34 -9.55 -0.42
C ALA A 215 25.76 -10.12 -0.55
N GLU A 216 26.02 -11.25 0.12
CA GLU A 216 27.26 -12.01 0.09
C GLU A 216 27.33 -12.98 -1.11
N ASP A 217 26.38 -12.94 -2.04
CA ASP A 217 26.28 -13.84 -3.20
C ASP A 217 26.03 -15.31 -2.82
N THR A 218 25.34 -15.54 -1.70
CA THR A 218 25.02 -16.86 -1.17
C THR A 218 23.54 -17.15 -1.36
N VAL A 219 23.21 -18.34 -1.85
CA VAL A 219 21.81 -18.76 -1.99
C VAL A 219 21.20 -18.88 -0.59
N ALA A 220 20.23 -18.03 -0.28
CA ALA A 220 19.59 -17.97 1.02
C ALA A 220 18.21 -18.66 1.03
N TYR A 221 17.52 -18.67 -0.12
CA TYR A 221 16.15 -19.19 -0.19
C TYR A 221 15.78 -19.66 -1.60
N PHE A 222 14.88 -20.64 -1.69
CA PHE A 222 14.09 -20.93 -2.89
C PHE A 222 12.73 -21.52 -2.51
N ASN A 223 11.68 -21.26 -3.31
CA ASN A 223 10.35 -21.85 -3.10
C ASN A 223 10.18 -23.20 -3.81
N ARG A 224 9.05 -23.88 -3.57
CA ARG A 224 8.66 -25.17 -4.17
C ARG A 224 9.61 -26.30 -3.79
N LEU A 225 10.03 -26.35 -2.54
CA LEU A 225 11.04 -27.31 -2.07
C LEU A 225 10.67 -28.76 -2.41
N ASP A 226 9.45 -29.16 -2.05
CA ASP A 226 8.92 -30.52 -2.23
C ASP A 226 7.86 -30.59 -3.35
N ARG A 227 7.92 -29.65 -4.31
CA ARG A 227 7.04 -29.60 -5.49
C ARG A 227 7.83 -29.72 -6.79
N GLU A 228 7.11 -29.98 -7.89
CA GLU A 228 7.68 -29.99 -9.24
C GLU A 228 8.30 -28.62 -9.57
N LYS A 229 9.50 -28.69 -10.16
CA LYS A 229 10.33 -27.54 -10.54
C LYS A 229 10.78 -27.68 -12.00
N LEU A 230 10.78 -26.56 -12.72
CA LEU A 230 11.43 -26.35 -14.01
C LEU A 230 12.94 -26.61 -13.89
N PHE A 231 13.58 -25.98 -12.89
CA PHE A 231 14.99 -26.20 -12.60
C PHE A 231 15.15 -26.92 -11.25
N PRO A 232 15.62 -28.18 -11.24
CA PRO A 232 15.73 -28.95 -10.00
C PRO A 232 16.76 -28.32 -9.06
N ARG A 233 16.30 -27.97 -7.85
CA ARG A 233 17.12 -27.51 -6.72
C ARG A 233 16.92 -28.45 -5.54
N THR A 234 17.98 -28.71 -4.79
CA THR A 234 17.95 -29.50 -3.54
C THR A 234 18.26 -28.60 -2.35
N ARG A 235 17.87 -29.01 -1.13
CA ARG A 235 18.17 -28.26 0.11
C ARG A 235 19.66 -27.88 0.24
N SER A 236 20.56 -28.71 -0.28
CA SER A 236 22.01 -28.47 -0.22
C SER A 236 22.52 -27.26 -1.01
N VAL A 237 21.67 -26.61 -1.81
CA VAL A 237 22.03 -25.38 -2.51
C VAL A 237 22.04 -24.16 -1.58
N VAL A 238 21.22 -24.18 -0.52
CA VAL A 238 21.21 -23.10 0.48
C VAL A 238 22.58 -23.03 1.17
N GLY A 239 23.13 -21.84 1.28
CA GLY A 239 24.49 -21.60 1.78
C GLY A 239 25.59 -21.73 0.73
N ARG A 240 25.28 -22.10 -0.52
CA ARG A 240 26.28 -22.13 -1.61
C ARG A 240 26.40 -20.78 -2.28
N LYS A 241 27.63 -20.46 -2.72
CA LYS A 241 27.92 -19.30 -3.56
C LYS A 241 27.27 -19.45 -4.94
N VAL A 242 26.62 -18.40 -5.44
CA VAL A 242 25.89 -18.42 -6.71
C VAL A 242 26.78 -18.81 -7.89
N GLN A 243 28.05 -18.41 -7.87
CA GLN A 243 29.04 -18.74 -8.90
C GLN A 243 29.30 -20.25 -8.98
N LYS A 244 29.22 -20.96 -7.85
CA LYS A 244 29.39 -22.42 -7.77
C LYS A 244 28.13 -23.20 -8.17
N CYS A 245 27.04 -22.50 -8.46
CA CYS A 245 25.76 -23.10 -8.87
C CYS A 245 25.54 -23.06 -10.39
N HIS A 246 26.46 -22.46 -11.15
CA HIS A 246 26.36 -22.28 -12.59
C HIS A 246 27.55 -22.92 -13.33
N PRO A 247 27.36 -23.40 -14.57
CA PRO A 247 28.47 -23.86 -15.41
C PRO A 247 29.46 -22.73 -15.72
N GLU A 248 30.74 -23.06 -15.90
CA GLU A 248 31.84 -22.07 -16.12
C GLU A 248 31.50 -21.01 -17.19
N LYS A 249 30.92 -21.44 -18.31
CA LYS A 249 30.52 -20.56 -19.43
C LYS A 249 29.51 -19.46 -19.07
N SER A 250 28.84 -19.55 -17.92
CA SER A 250 27.81 -18.61 -17.49
C SER A 250 28.25 -17.77 -16.28
N VAL A 251 29.38 -18.10 -15.66
CA VAL A 251 29.85 -17.44 -14.42
C VAL A 251 30.14 -15.96 -14.66
N ASP A 252 30.79 -15.60 -15.77
CA ASP A 252 31.10 -14.20 -16.10
C ASP A 252 29.83 -13.35 -16.26
N MET A 253 28.79 -13.92 -16.88
CA MET A 253 27.50 -13.25 -17.03
C MET A 253 26.81 -13.06 -15.67
N VAL A 254 26.88 -14.05 -14.79
CA VAL A 254 26.37 -13.94 -13.42
C VAL A 254 27.08 -12.82 -12.66
N HIS A 255 28.41 -12.75 -12.75
CA HIS A 255 29.18 -11.66 -12.14
C HIS A 255 28.77 -10.29 -12.69
N ALA A 256 28.72 -10.14 -14.01
CA ALA A 256 28.34 -8.88 -14.62
C ALA A 256 26.92 -8.42 -14.20
N ILE A 257 25.99 -9.35 -14.00
CA ILE A 257 24.63 -9.07 -13.50
C ILE A 257 24.69 -8.60 -12.04
N VAL A 258 25.31 -9.39 -11.15
CA VAL A 258 25.40 -9.11 -9.71
C VAL A 258 26.15 -7.80 -9.45
N ASP A 259 27.28 -7.56 -10.12
CA ASP A 259 28.05 -6.33 -9.96
C ASP A 259 27.27 -5.11 -10.46
N GLY A 260 26.53 -5.26 -11.57
CA GLY A 260 25.66 -4.21 -12.07
C GLY A 260 24.52 -3.86 -11.10
N PHE A 261 24.01 -4.85 -10.38
CA PHE A 261 23.04 -4.65 -9.31
C PHE A 261 23.66 -3.96 -8.09
N LYS A 262 24.77 -4.47 -7.55
CA LYS A 262 25.46 -3.85 -6.41
C LYS A 262 25.83 -2.38 -6.66
N ASN A 263 26.30 -2.08 -7.87
CA ASN A 263 26.73 -0.74 -8.27
C ASN A 263 25.60 0.12 -8.84
N ARG A 264 24.35 -0.36 -8.83
CA ARG A 264 23.15 0.35 -9.33
C ARG A 264 23.25 0.77 -10.80
N THR A 265 24.08 0.11 -11.60
CA THR A 265 24.17 0.33 -13.06
C THR A 265 23.18 -0.54 -13.83
N ARG A 266 22.43 -1.40 -13.13
CA ARG A 266 21.37 -2.26 -13.66
C ARG A 266 20.24 -2.38 -12.64
N ASP A 267 19.00 -2.39 -13.12
CA ASP A 267 17.77 -2.52 -12.31
C ASP A 267 17.01 -3.83 -12.59
N LYS A 268 17.31 -4.50 -13.70
CA LYS A 268 16.87 -5.86 -14.02
C LYS A 268 17.80 -6.57 -15.01
N ALA A 269 17.78 -7.89 -15.01
CA ALA A 269 18.31 -8.71 -16.10
C ALA A 269 17.27 -9.77 -16.48
N GLU A 270 16.99 -9.95 -17.76
CA GLU A 270 15.96 -10.88 -18.20
C GLU A 270 16.33 -11.58 -19.50
N PHE A 271 15.97 -12.84 -19.61
CA PHE A 271 16.10 -13.63 -20.82
C PHE A 271 15.06 -14.74 -20.85
N TRP A 272 14.88 -15.32 -22.03
CA TRP A 272 13.95 -16.42 -22.25
C TRP A 272 14.61 -17.52 -23.06
N ILE A 273 14.21 -18.77 -22.78
CA ILE A 273 14.72 -19.95 -23.47
C ILE A 273 13.59 -20.92 -23.81
N ASP A 274 13.79 -21.73 -24.82
CA ASP A 274 12.98 -22.92 -25.06
C ASP A 274 13.55 -24.08 -24.25
N PHE A 275 12.75 -24.62 -23.32
CA PHE A 275 13.18 -25.69 -22.44
C PHE A 275 12.04 -26.66 -22.14
N ARG A 276 12.29 -27.96 -22.29
CA ARG A 276 11.31 -29.04 -22.07
C ARG A 276 9.97 -28.86 -22.81
N GLY A 277 10.02 -28.27 -24.00
CA GLY A 277 8.84 -28.06 -24.84
C GLY A 277 7.99 -26.85 -24.46
N ASP A 278 8.46 -25.98 -23.58
CA ASP A 278 7.79 -24.74 -23.19
C ASP A 278 8.75 -23.54 -23.30
N LYS A 279 8.19 -22.33 -23.34
CA LYS A 279 8.92 -21.06 -23.27
C LYS A 279 9.11 -20.69 -21.80
N ILE A 280 10.36 -20.56 -21.36
CA ILE A 280 10.69 -20.19 -19.98
C ILE A 280 11.22 -18.75 -19.95
N LEU A 281 10.61 -17.91 -19.13
CA LEU A 281 11.06 -16.55 -18.82
C LEU A 281 11.82 -16.55 -17.50
N ILE A 282 13.05 -16.02 -17.51
CA ILE A 282 13.93 -15.92 -16.34
C ILE A 282 14.28 -14.44 -16.13
N ARG A 283 14.04 -13.94 -14.92
CA ARG A 283 14.24 -12.53 -14.57
C ARG A 283 14.99 -12.41 -13.25
N TYR A 284 15.87 -11.43 -13.18
CA TYR A 284 16.64 -11.09 -11.99
C TYR A 284 16.38 -9.64 -11.61
N PHE A 285 16.15 -9.40 -10.33
CA PHE A 285 15.91 -8.08 -9.77
C PHE A 285 16.83 -7.84 -8.56
N PRO A 286 17.47 -6.67 -8.45
CA PRO A 286 18.16 -6.29 -7.23
C PRO A 286 17.15 -6.01 -6.11
N VAL A 287 17.45 -6.48 -4.91
CA VAL A 287 16.65 -6.21 -3.70
C VAL A 287 17.42 -5.22 -2.83
N TYR A 288 16.77 -4.12 -2.48
CA TYR A 288 17.33 -3.09 -1.59
C TYR A 288 16.47 -2.93 -0.34
N GLY A 289 17.12 -2.59 0.77
CA GLY A 289 16.46 -2.15 2.00
C GLY A 289 15.96 -0.72 1.91
N GLU A 290 15.20 -0.29 2.92
CA GLU A 290 14.64 1.07 3.03
C GLU A 290 15.71 2.16 3.03
N ASP A 291 16.88 1.85 3.58
CA ASP A 291 18.07 2.70 3.61
C ASP A 291 18.90 2.65 2.32
N SER A 292 18.35 2.08 1.25
CA SER A 292 19.05 1.86 -0.02
C SER A 292 20.23 0.87 0.05
N THR A 293 20.37 0.12 1.14
CA THR A 293 21.36 -0.96 1.26
C THR A 293 21.01 -2.11 0.32
N TYR A 294 21.99 -2.64 -0.41
CA TYR A 294 21.79 -3.82 -1.25
C TYR A 294 21.66 -5.07 -0.38
N LEU A 295 20.52 -5.76 -0.51
CA LEU A 295 20.21 -6.97 0.26
C LEU A 295 20.44 -8.26 -0.53
N GLY A 296 20.45 -8.21 -1.87
CA GLY A 296 20.64 -9.40 -2.69
C GLY A 296 20.00 -9.34 -4.07
N VAL A 297 19.87 -10.51 -4.70
CA VAL A 297 19.21 -10.71 -5.99
C VAL A 297 18.03 -11.66 -5.85
N LEU A 298 16.88 -11.26 -6.40
CA LEU A 298 15.74 -12.12 -6.61
C LEU A 298 15.77 -12.68 -8.04
N GLU A 299 15.82 -14.01 -8.18
CA GLU A 299 15.59 -14.73 -9.43
C GLU A 299 14.14 -15.21 -9.47
N VAL A 300 13.45 -14.94 -10.58
CA VAL A 300 12.09 -15.40 -10.88
C VAL A 300 12.11 -16.20 -12.18
N THR A 301 11.66 -17.45 -12.13
CA THR A 301 11.55 -18.34 -13.29
C THR A 301 10.10 -18.76 -13.50
N GLN A 302 9.59 -18.57 -14.72
CA GLN A 302 8.21 -18.90 -15.06
C GLN A 302 8.11 -19.55 -16.44
N ALA A 303 7.35 -20.65 -16.54
CA ALA A 303 6.89 -21.16 -17.83
C ALA A 303 5.73 -20.28 -18.33
N VAL A 304 5.87 -19.73 -19.54
CA VAL A 304 4.96 -18.72 -20.09
C VAL A 304 4.22 -19.19 -21.34
N GLY A 305 4.42 -20.42 -21.83
CA GLY A 305 3.74 -20.89 -23.04
C GLY A 305 2.21 -20.86 -22.92
N TRP A 306 1.66 -21.24 -21.77
CA TRP A 306 0.21 -21.13 -21.54
C TRP A 306 -0.26 -19.66 -21.53
N ILE A 307 0.53 -18.74 -20.99
CA ILE A 307 0.22 -17.30 -20.97
C ILE A 307 0.19 -16.76 -22.40
N GLN A 308 1.15 -17.18 -23.23
CA GLN A 308 1.22 -16.80 -24.64
C GLN A 308 0.02 -17.31 -25.46
N SER A 309 -0.67 -18.36 -24.99
CA SER A 309 -1.87 -18.89 -25.64
C SER A 309 -3.19 -18.22 -25.22
N LEU A 310 -3.17 -17.29 -24.27
CA LEU A 310 -4.38 -16.60 -23.83
C LEU A 310 -4.88 -15.65 -24.93
N GLU A 311 -6.15 -15.80 -25.29
CA GLU A 311 -6.86 -14.93 -26.23
C GLU A 311 -8.18 -14.43 -25.61
N GLY A 312 -8.71 -13.32 -26.13
CA GLY A 312 -9.99 -12.76 -25.67
C GLY A 312 -9.94 -12.25 -24.23
N GLN A 313 -11.03 -12.42 -23.48
CA GLN A 313 -11.18 -11.95 -22.10
C GLN A 313 -11.98 -12.97 -21.28
N LYS A 314 -11.51 -13.31 -20.08
CA LYS A 314 -12.27 -14.04 -19.06
C LYS A 314 -12.43 -13.13 -17.84
N ARG A 315 -13.65 -12.64 -17.57
CA ARG A 315 -13.92 -11.58 -16.57
C ARG A 315 -14.53 -12.08 -15.25
N LEU A 316 -15.01 -13.33 -15.18
CA LEU A 316 -15.62 -13.96 -14.01
C LEU A 316 -15.29 -15.46 -13.98
N LEU A 317 -15.66 -16.15 -12.89
CA LEU A 317 -15.68 -17.61 -12.82
C LEU A 317 -16.65 -18.13 -13.90
N ASP A 318 -16.12 -19.03 -14.74
CA ASP A 318 -16.69 -19.61 -15.97
C ASP A 318 -17.43 -18.67 -16.92
#